data_AF-A0A1C3EKE1-F1
#
_entry.id   AF-A0A1C3EKE1-F1
#
_cell.length_a   1.000
_cell.length_b   1.000
_cell.length_c   1.000
_cell.angle_alpha   90.00
_cell.angle_beta   90.00
_cell.angle_gamma   90.00
#
_symmetry.space_group_name_H-M   'P 1'
#
loop_
_entity.id
_entity.type
_entity.pdbx_description
1 polymer ?
#
loop_
_entity_poly.entity_id
_entity_poly.type
_entity_poly.pdbx_seq_one_letter_code
_entity_poly.pdbx_strand_id
1 'polypeptide(L)'
;MTTQLRFCCSLMIGLGLICSLGVPLSAQQSKTSGTSTSKSKTKTKPISPAALKQIDLKADRLKDSITKDAAAVAKEYEEAGFLEKAKNLYEVLLKLDPDQAGLQAKVKELNEQILSSNETEIEFDVSRGWSQPLGAVFKDRPLRIQAIGDYKFSISADVSANGLPTSDNGQELYPGAPAGALIGVVVADKKPGKPFLIGDNKDFSPNQDGILMVKINAPSSQKCSGKLSLRLSGYIRAQ
;
A
#
# COMPACT_ATOMS: atom_id res chain seq x y z
N MET A 1 -13.26 57.81 -13.26
CA MET A 1 -12.86 56.89 -14.34
C MET A 1 -13.18 55.46 -13.90
N THR A 2 -14.30 54.97 -14.42
CA THR A 2 -14.84 53.60 -14.35
C THR A 2 -13.90 52.61 -15.03
N THR A 3 -13.78 51.34 -14.64
CA THR A 3 -14.73 50.29 -15.05
C THR A 3 -14.47 48.98 -14.28
N GLN A 4 -15.54 48.45 -13.68
CA GLN A 4 -15.72 47.08 -13.19
C GLN A 4 -16.19 46.19 -14.34
N LEU A 5 -15.69 44.95 -14.45
CA LEU A 5 -16.25 43.96 -15.38
C LEU A 5 -16.79 42.76 -14.59
N ARG A 6 -18.09 42.79 -14.31
CA ARG A 6 -18.92 41.63 -14.02
C ARG A 6 -19.59 41.22 -15.34
N PHE A 7 -19.55 39.94 -15.70
CA PHE A 7 -20.38 39.42 -16.78
C PHE A 7 -21.35 38.36 -16.27
N CYS A 8 -22.57 38.50 -16.78
CA CYS A 8 -23.82 37.93 -16.32
C CYS A 8 -24.07 36.49 -16.77
N CYS A 9 -25.00 35.91 -16.02
CA CYS A 9 -25.82 34.73 -16.27
C CYS A 9 -26.75 34.88 -17.49
N SER A 10 -27.02 33.80 -18.24
CA SER A 10 -28.28 33.42 -18.94
C SER A 10 -28.00 32.13 -19.73
N LEU A 11 -28.56 30.97 -19.37
CA LEU A 11 -29.91 30.48 -19.65
C LEU A 11 -30.25 30.43 -21.15
N MET A 12 -30.29 29.23 -21.75
CA MET A 12 -31.29 28.88 -22.78
C MET A 12 -31.50 27.36 -22.86
N ILE A 13 -32.78 27.01 -22.97
CA ILE A 13 -33.42 25.70 -23.11
C ILE A 13 -33.67 25.43 -24.61
N GLY A 14 -33.62 24.17 -25.06
CA GLY A 14 -34.19 23.73 -26.35
C GLY A 14 -33.46 22.52 -26.94
N LEU A 15 -33.92 21.28 -26.71
CA LEU A 15 -34.93 20.51 -27.47
C LEU A 15 -34.42 19.94 -28.83
N GLY A 16 -34.13 18.63 -28.83
CA GLY A 16 -34.52 17.67 -29.88
C GLY A 16 -33.63 17.49 -31.12
N LEU A 17 -32.93 16.36 -31.22
CA LEU A 17 -32.95 15.53 -32.45
C LEU A 17 -32.48 14.08 -32.16
N ILE A 18 -33.35 13.13 -32.47
CA ILE A 18 -33.12 11.69 -32.50
C ILE A 18 -32.66 11.35 -33.92
N CYS A 19 -31.56 10.61 -34.08
CA CYS A 19 -31.24 9.91 -35.33
C CYS A 19 -30.46 8.62 -35.04
N SER A 20 -31.22 7.53 -35.00
CA SER A 20 -30.78 6.15 -35.17
C SER A 20 -30.46 5.87 -36.66
N LEU A 21 -29.33 5.22 -36.95
CA LEU A 21 -29.13 4.51 -38.22
C LEU A 21 -28.62 3.10 -37.94
N GLY A 22 -29.55 2.15 -37.98
CA GLY A 22 -29.30 0.73 -38.14
C GLY A 22 -29.21 0.37 -39.62
N VAL A 23 -28.34 -0.61 -39.91
CA VAL A 23 -28.20 -1.22 -41.24
C VAL A 23 -29.11 -2.46 -41.30
N PRO A 24 -29.89 -2.68 -42.38
CA PRO A 24 -30.88 -3.75 -42.44
C PRO A 24 -30.24 -5.07 -42.91
N LEU A 25 -30.60 -6.18 -42.24
CA LEU A 25 -30.34 -7.53 -42.73
C LEU A 25 -31.67 -8.16 -43.15
N SER A 26 -31.75 -8.50 -44.44
CA SER A 26 -32.92 -9.06 -45.12
C SER A 26 -33.55 -10.24 -44.40
N ALA A 27 -34.88 -10.20 -44.29
CA ALA A 27 -35.74 -11.30 -43.93
C ALA A 27 -36.01 -12.18 -45.16
N GLN A 28 -35.81 -13.50 -45.01
CA GLN A 28 -36.48 -14.50 -45.84
C GLN A 28 -37.38 -15.33 -44.92
N GLN A 29 -38.69 -15.16 -45.09
CA GLN A 29 -39.74 -15.86 -44.36
C GLN A 29 -39.85 -17.30 -44.86
N SER A 30 -39.78 -18.27 -43.94
CA SER A 30 -40.47 -19.55 -44.07
C SER A 30 -41.59 -19.60 -43.05
N LYS A 31 -42.81 -19.80 -43.55
CA LYS A 31 -44.03 -20.01 -42.78
C LYS A 31 -43.98 -21.40 -42.13
N THR A 32 -44.23 -21.48 -40.84
CA THR A 32 -44.94 -22.62 -40.24
C THR A 32 -45.80 -22.14 -39.07
N SER A 33 -47.07 -22.49 -39.19
CA SER A 33 -48.16 -22.35 -38.23
C SER A 33 -47.82 -22.98 -36.88
N GLY A 34 -48.31 -22.36 -35.80
CA GLY A 34 -47.92 -22.65 -34.43
C GLY A 34 -48.36 -24.01 -33.86
N THR A 35 -47.89 -24.27 -32.64
CA THR A 35 -48.66 -24.75 -31.47
C THR A 35 -47.73 -24.84 -30.25
N SER A 36 -48.25 -24.41 -29.10
CA SER A 36 -47.82 -24.69 -27.71
C SER A 36 -46.52 -24.12 -27.13
N THR A 37 -46.71 -23.20 -26.17
CA THR A 37 -46.25 -23.28 -24.76
C THR A 37 -44.83 -23.78 -24.45
N SER A 38 -43.96 -22.91 -23.90
CA SER A 38 -43.40 -23.06 -22.53
C SER A 38 -42.20 -22.14 -22.26
N LYS A 39 -42.20 -21.53 -21.07
CA LYS A 39 -41.03 -20.93 -20.41
C LYS A 39 -39.94 -22.01 -20.27
N SER A 40 -38.88 -21.92 -21.08
CA SER A 40 -37.65 -22.69 -20.88
C SER A 40 -36.91 -22.17 -19.63
N LYS A 41 -37.19 -22.78 -18.48
CA LYS A 41 -36.25 -22.81 -17.36
C LYS A 41 -35.16 -23.79 -17.75
N THR A 42 -33.96 -23.29 -18.09
CA THR A 42 -32.77 -24.11 -18.32
C THR A 42 -32.48 -24.91 -17.05
N LYS A 43 -32.89 -26.18 -17.02
CA LYS A 43 -32.48 -27.14 -15.99
C LYS A 43 -31.05 -27.60 -16.31
N THR A 44 -30.08 -27.11 -15.56
CA THR A 44 -28.71 -27.67 -15.57
C THR A 44 -28.80 -29.14 -15.12
N LYS A 45 -28.54 -30.10 -16.02
CA LYS A 45 -28.42 -31.51 -15.64
C LYS A 45 -27.21 -31.68 -14.70
N PRO A 46 -27.33 -32.43 -13.60
CA PRO A 46 -26.20 -32.71 -12.73
C PRO A 46 -25.14 -33.52 -13.48
N ILE A 47 -23.87 -33.14 -13.31
CA ILE A 47 -22.70 -33.81 -13.91
C ILE A 47 -22.59 -35.23 -13.33
N SER A 48 -22.25 -36.21 -14.17
CA SER A 48 -22.05 -37.59 -13.71
C SER A 48 -20.77 -37.71 -12.88
N PRO A 49 -20.70 -38.61 -11.87
CA PRO A 49 -19.50 -38.78 -11.05
C PRO A 49 -18.22 -39.06 -11.85
N ALA A 50 -18.32 -39.75 -12.99
CA ALA A 50 -17.19 -40.02 -13.87
C ALA A 50 -16.69 -38.76 -14.61
N ALA A 51 -17.61 -37.90 -15.05
CA ALA A 51 -17.26 -36.62 -15.67
C ALA A 51 -16.68 -35.65 -14.64
N LEU A 52 -17.16 -35.66 -13.40
CA LEU A 52 -16.59 -34.87 -12.30
C LEU A 52 -15.14 -35.28 -12.02
N LYS A 53 -14.85 -36.59 -11.89
CA LYS A 53 -13.47 -37.09 -11.72
C LYS A 53 -12.52 -36.65 -12.83
N GLN A 54 -12.99 -36.60 -14.08
CA GLN A 54 -12.16 -36.11 -15.20
C GLN A 54 -11.87 -34.61 -15.11
N ILE A 55 -12.81 -33.83 -14.58
CA ILE A 55 -12.61 -32.40 -14.33
C ILE A 55 -11.61 -32.22 -13.18
N ASP A 56 -11.74 -32.99 -12.11
CA ASP A 56 -10.82 -32.96 -10.97
C ASP A 56 -9.38 -33.30 -11.42
N LEU A 57 -9.20 -34.37 -12.20
CA LEU A 57 -7.89 -34.74 -12.76
C LEU A 57 -7.29 -33.64 -13.66
N LYS A 58 -8.12 -32.89 -14.39
CA LYS A 58 -7.65 -31.76 -15.19
C LYS A 58 -7.26 -30.57 -14.30
N ALA A 59 -8.01 -30.33 -13.24
CA ALA A 59 -7.70 -29.30 -12.26
C ALA A 59 -6.37 -29.60 -11.55
N ASP A 60 -6.14 -30.85 -11.15
CA ASP A 60 -4.89 -31.29 -10.52
C ASP A 60 -3.69 -31.09 -11.46
N ARG A 61 -3.80 -31.54 -12.72
CA ARG A 61 -2.74 -31.35 -13.72
C ARG A 61 -2.45 -29.87 -13.99
N LEU A 62 -3.49 -29.04 -14.02
CA LEU A 62 -3.34 -27.60 -14.21
C LEU A 62 -2.62 -26.98 -12.99
N LYS A 63 -3.01 -27.37 -11.78
CA LYS A 63 -2.35 -26.95 -10.54
C LYS A 63 -0.87 -27.32 -10.58
N ASP A 64 -0.54 -28.56 -10.96
CA ASP A 64 0.84 -29.03 -11.05
C ASP A 64 1.66 -28.22 -12.06
N SER A 65 1.11 -27.98 -13.27
CA SER A 65 1.81 -27.19 -14.29
C SER A 65 2.04 -25.75 -13.85
N ILE A 66 1.02 -25.09 -13.30
CA ILE A 66 1.13 -23.71 -12.82
C ILE A 66 2.15 -23.64 -11.69
N THR A 67 2.11 -24.59 -10.76
CA THR A 67 3.02 -24.61 -9.60
C THR A 67 4.47 -24.77 -10.06
N LYS A 68 4.73 -25.69 -11.00
CA LYS A 68 6.07 -25.93 -11.53
C LYS A 68 6.59 -24.74 -12.34
N ASP A 69 5.79 -24.21 -13.26
CA ASP A 69 6.21 -23.12 -14.13
C ASP A 69 6.41 -21.83 -13.34
N ALA A 70 5.50 -21.51 -12.41
CA ALA A 70 5.65 -20.34 -11.55
C ALA A 70 6.85 -20.47 -10.60
N ALA A 71 7.16 -21.66 -10.08
CA ALA A 71 8.36 -21.89 -9.26
C ALA A 71 9.65 -21.70 -10.07
N ALA A 72 9.68 -22.14 -11.33
CA ALA A 72 10.82 -21.92 -12.23
C ALA A 72 11.04 -20.43 -12.49
N VAL A 73 9.98 -19.71 -12.86
CA VAL A 73 10.05 -18.25 -13.10
C VAL A 73 10.41 -17.48 -11.83
N ALA A 74 9.91 -17.89 -10.66
CA ALA A 74 10.28 -17.27 -9.38
C ALA A 74 11.78 -17.40 -9.10
N LYS A 75 12.36 -18.57 -9.39
CA LYS A 75 13.79 -18.83 -9.25
C LYS A 75 14.61 -17.98 -10.23
N GLU A 76 14.18 -17.85 -11.48
CA GLU A 76 14.84 -16.99 -12.46
C GLU A 76 14.84 -15.51 -12.02
N TYR A 77 13.73 -15.02 -11.45
CA TYR A 77 13.69 -13.67 -10.89
C TYR A 77 14.64 -13.50 -9.70
N GLU A 78 14.74 -14.50 -8.83
CA GLU A 78 15.67 -14.49 -7.70
C GLU A 78 17.13 -14.45 -8.18
N GLU A 79 17.49 -15.34 -9.11
CA GLU A 79 18.84 -15.41 -9.71
C GLU A 79 19.21 -14.12 -10.46
N ALA A 80 18.23 -13.47 -11.09
CA ALA A 80 18.40 -12.18 -11.74
C ALA A 80 18.39 -10.97 -10.77
N GLY A 81 18.25 -11.20 -9.45
CA GLY A 81 18.23 -10.15 -8.42
C GLY A 81 16.91 -9.36 -8.33
N PHE A 82 15.87 -9.75 -9.06
CA PHE A 82 14.53 -9.17 -8.98
C PHE A 82 13.73 -9.77 -7.81
N LEU A 83 14.24 -9.60 -6.59
CA LEU A 83 13.71 -10.23 -5.37
C LEU A 83 12.22 -9.97 -5.12
N GLU A 84 11.73 -8.79 -5.47
CA GLU A 84 10.31 -8.46 -5.37
C GLU A 84 9.43 -9.33 -6.28
N LYS A 85 9.86 -9.51 -7.53
CA LYS A 85 9.11 -10.30 -8.51
C LYS A 85 9.11 -11.77 -8.10
N ALA A 86 10.25 -12.26 -7.60
CA ALA A 86 10.36 -13.60 -7.02
C ALA A 86 9.41 -13.78 -5.83
N LYS A 87 9.44 -12.86 -4.85
CA LYS A 87 8.56 -12.90 -3.67
C LYS A 87 7.09 -12.94 -4.06
N ASN A 88 6.65 -12.09 -5.00
CA ASN A 88 5.26 -12.04 -5.45
C ASN A 88 4.80 -13.37 -6.06
N LEU A 89 5.65 -14.05 -6.84
CA LEU A 89 5.32 -15.37 -7.37
C LEU A 89 5.27 -16.45 -6.29
N TYR A 90 6.20 -16.44 -5.34
CA TYR A 90 6.17 -17.37 -4.21
C TYR A 90 4.94 -17.16 -3.30
N GLU A 91 4.46 -15.92 -3.12
CA GLU A 91 3.20 -15.64 -2.42
C GLU A 91 1.97 -16.16 -3.17
N VAL A 92 1.98 -16.11 -4.51
CA VAL A 92 0.92 -16.72 -5.33
C VAL A 92 0.93 -18.23 -5.16
N LEU A 93 2.10 -18.87 -5.21
CA LEU A 93 2.27 -20.30 -4.95
C LEU A 93 1.74 -20.67 -3.56
N LEU A 94 2.01 -19.84 -2.53
CA LEU A 94 1.56 -20.10 -1.17
C LEU A 94 0.04 -20.02 -1.02
N LYS A 95 -0.63 -19.20 -1.83
CA LYS A 95 -2.10 -19.14 -1.89
C LYS A 95 -2.71 -20.32 -2.64
N LEU A 96 -1.98 -20.91 -3.58
CA LEU A 96 -2.40 -22.10 -4.33
C LEU A 96 -2.21 -23.39 -3.52
N ASP A 97 -1.12 -23.47 -2.75
CA ASP A 97 -0.79 -24.59 -1.88
C ASP A 97 -0.10 -24.12 -0.58
N PRO A 98 -0.89 -23.86 0.48
CA PRO A 98 -0.35 -23.36 1.76
C PRO A 98 0.57 -24.35 2.48
N ASP A 99 0.44 -25.65 2.18
CA ASP A 99 1.14 -26.74 2.86
C ASP A 99 2.46 -27.11 2.15
N GLN A 100 2.81 -26.41 1.06
CA GLN A 100 4.07 -26.63 0.36
C GLN A 100 5.27 -26.30 1.26
N ALA A 101 6.00 -27.35 1.64
CA ALA A 101 7.14 -27.24 2.54
C ALA A 101 8.20 -26.25 2.03
N GLY A 102 8.67 -25.37 2.91
CA GLY A 102 9.74 -24.42 2.63
C GLY A 102 9.33 -23.13 1.93
N LEU A 103 8.12 -23.05 1.36
CA LEU A 103 7.68 -21.86 0.62
C LEU A 103 7.49 -20.63 1.53
N GLN A 104 6.90 -20.81 2.71
CA GLN A 104 6.80 -19.74 3.72
C GLN A 104 8.17 -19.25 4.17
N ALA A 105 9.12 -20.17 4.36
CA ALA A 105 10.49 -19.84 4.71
C ALA A 105 11.17 -19.04 3.59
N LYS A 106 10.93 -19.40 2.33
CA LYS A 106 11.46 -18.68 1.17
C LYS A 106 10.91 -17.26 1.04
N VAL A 107 9.60 -17.08 1.24
CA VAL A 107 8.98 -15.74 1.26
C VAL A 107 9.59 -14.88 2.37
N LYS A 108 9.79 -15.46 3.56
CA LYS A 108 10.43 -14.77 4.69
C LYS A 108 11.89 -14.40 4.39
N GLU A 109 12.65 -15.32 3.81
CA GLU A 109 14.05 -15.10 3.41
C GLU A 109 14.15 -13.93 2.42
N LEU A 110 13.37 -13.98 1.33
CA LEU A 110 13.35 -12.90 0.33
C LEU A 110 12.93 -11.57 0.95
N ASN A 111 11.96 -11.59 1.87
CA ASN A 111 11.54 -10.38 2.57
C ASN A 111 12.67 -9.76 3.41
N GLU A 112 13.46 -10.58 4.10
CA GLU A 112 14.63 -10.10 4.85
C GLU A 112 15.72 -9.58 3.91
N GLN A 113 15.99 -10.28 2.80
CA GLN A 113 16.93 -9.79 1.79
C GLN A 113 16.52 -8.42 1.23
N ILE A 114 15.23 -8.25 0.91
CA ILE A 114 14.68 -6.96 0.49
C ILE A 114 14.88 -5.90 1.56
N LEU A 115 14.56 -6.19 2.82
CA LEU A 115 14.73 -5.26 3.94
C LEU A 115 16.19 -4.91 4.22
N SER A 116 17.14 -5.76 3.85
CA SER A 116 18.58 -5.49 3.94
C SER A 116 19.16 -4.83 2.69
N SER A 117 18.38 -4.73 1.61
CA SER A 117 18.80 -4.12 0.35
C SER A 117 18.47 -2.62 0.30
N ASN A 118 19.16 -1.90 -0.60
CA ASN A 118 18.93 -0.48 -0.87
C ASN A 118 19.11 0.42 0.38
N GLU A 119 20.13 0.11 1.19
CA GLU A 119 20.46 0.92 2.37
C GLU A 119 20.89 2.34 1.96
N THR A 120 20.25 3.33 2.56
CA THR A 120 20.58 4.74 2.44
C THR A 120 20.74 5.33 3.83
N GLU A 121 21.80 6.10 4.04
CA GLU A 121 22.09 6.76 5.32
C GLU A 121 21.83 8.26 5.20
N ILE A 122 21.05 8.81 6.14
CA ILE A 122 20.66 10.22 6.20
C ILE A 122 20.95 10.77 7.58
N GLU A 123 21.61 11.92 7.64
CA GLU A 123 21.87 12.61 8.89
C GLU A 123 20.66 13.47 9.32
N PHE A 124 20.14 13.23 10.52
CA PHE A 124 19.00 13.94 11.09
C PHE A 124 19.44 14.86 12.23
N ASP A 125 19.29 16.16 12.02
CA ASP A 125 19.47 17.20 13.05
C ASP A 125 18.25 17.24 13.99
N VAL A 126 18.41 16.70 15.19
CA VAL A 126 17.34 16.56 16.20
C VAL A 126 16.88 17.89 16.78
N SER A 127 17.60 18.98 16.56
CA SER A 127 17.21 20.32 17.04
C SER A 127 16.04 20.90 16.26
N ARG A 128 15.72 20.29 15.11
CA ARG A 128 14.62 20.69 14.24
C ARG A 128 13.36 19.89 14.59
N GLY A 129 12.21 20.41 14.17
CA GLY A 129 10.93 19.71 14.30
C GLY A 129 10.84 18.50 13.36
N TRP A 130 9.82 18.46 12.50
CA TRP A 130 9.77 17.45 11.46
C TRP A 130 10.96 17.58 10.51
N SER A 131 11.59 16.45 10.19
CA SER A 131 12.70 16.33 9.26
C SER A 131 12.30 16.81 7.86
N GLN A 132 13.29 17.02 7.00
CA GLN A 132 13.01 16.99 5.57
C GLN A 132 12.45 15.61 5.16
N PRO A 133 11.72 15.51 4.04
CA PRO A 133 11.32 14.25 3.46
C PRO A 133 12.47 13.22 3.44
N LEU A 134 12.32 12.10 4.14
CA LEU A 134 13.31 11.02 4.11
C LEU A 134 13.20 10.19 2.82
N GLY A 135 12.00 10.12 2.25
CA GLY A 135 11.75 9.40 1.01
C GLY A 135 10.29 9.07 0.80
N ALA A 136 9.97 8.62 -0.40
CA ALA A 136 8.65 8.09 -0.73
C ALA A 136 8.51 6.64 -0.25
N VAL A 137 7.40 6.35 0.41
CA VAL A 137 7.02 5.03 0.90
C VAL A 137 5.72 4.57 0.26
N PHE A 138 5.54 3.26 0.19
CA PHE A 138 4.45 2.64 -0.55
C PHE A 138 3.59 1.75 0.36
N LYS A 139 2.29 1.79 0.16
CA LYS A 139 1.30 1.04 0.92
C LYS A 139 1.60 -0.45 0.91
N ASP A 140 1.56 -1.07 2.09
CA ASP A 140 1.78 -2.48 2.37
C ASP A 140 3.20 -2.98 1.98
N ARG A 141 4.13 -2.05 1.71
CA ARG A 141 5.51 -2.36 1.33
C ARG A 141 6.44 -2.20 2.52
N PRO A 142 7.10 -3.28 2.98
CA PRO A 142 7.93 -3.21 4.17
C PRO A 142 9.21 -2.42 3.93
N LEU A 143 9.58 -1.62 4.93
CA LEU A 143 10.85 -0.91 5.00
C LEU A 143 11.40 -1.00 6.43
N ARG A 144 12.71 -0.78 6.56
CA ARG A 144 13.40 -0.77 7.84
C ARG A 144 14.03 0.60 8.07
N ILE A 145 13.86 1.12 9.28
CA ILE A 145 14.47 2.36 9.75
C ILE A 145 15.32 2.01 10.97
N GLN A 146 16.59 2.37 10.94
CA GLN A 146 17.48 2.29 12.10
C GLN A 146 18.00 3.68 12.44
N ALA A 147 17.94 4.05 13.71
CA ALA A 147 18.51 5.28 14.22
C ALA A 147 19.76 4.96 15.04
N ILE A 148 20.88 5.59 14.68
CA ILE A 148 22.18 5.35 15.29
C ILE A 148 22.70 6.66 15.87
N GLY A 149 23.17 6.60 17.11
CA GLY A 149 23.79 7.70 17.82
C GLY A 149 22.97 8.16 19.01
N ASP A 150 23.59 9.02 19.81
CA ASP A 150 23.00 9.63 20.99
C ASP A 150 22.83 11.12 20.78
N TYR A 151 21.81 11.70 21.42
CA TYR A 151 21.59 13.14 21.40
C TYR A 151 21.18 13.63 22.79
N LYS A 152 21.32 14.94 23.02
CA LYS A 152 20.95 15.57 24.28
C LYS A 152 19.52 16.09 24.21
N PHE A 153 18.73 15.68 25.19
CA PHE A 153 17.35 16.09 25.37
C PHE A 153 17.20 16.84 26.69
N SER A 154 16.83 18.12 26.62
CA SER A 154 16.63 18.97 27.80
C SER A 154 15.25 19.62 27.77
N ILE A 155 14.46 19.39 28.82
CA ILE A 155 13.18 20.07 29.04
C ILE A 155 13.38 21.12 30.13
N SER A 156 12.89 22.33 29.88
CA SER A 156 12.70 23.36 30.90
C SER A 156 11.27 23.89 30.77
N ALA A 157 10.51 23.81 31.84
CA ALA A 157 9.10 24.19 31.86
C ALA A 157 8.68 24.55 33.29
N ASP A 158 7.87 25.61 33.41
CA ASP A 158 7.16 25.91 34.63
C ASP A 158 5.94 24.99 34.72
N VAL A 159 5.87 24.19 35.78
CA VAL A 159 4.78 23.23 36.00
C VAL A 159 4.00 23.57 37.26
N SER A 160 2.70 23.34 37.23
CA SER A 160 1.85 23.40 38.43
C SER A 160 1.73 22.02 39.08
N ALA A 161 0.98 21.90 40.18
CA ALA A 161 0.64 20.61 40.79
C ALA A 161 -0.06 19.63 39.82
N ASN A 162 -0.56 20.11 38.68
CA ASN A 162 -1.15 19.29 37.62
C ASN A 162 -0.11 18.71 36.64
N GLY A 163 1.17 19.07 36.76
CA GLY A 163 2.25 18.57 35.89
C GLY A 163 2.38 19.31 34.55
N LEU A 164 3.08 18.68 33.60
CA LEU A 164 3.25 19.17 32.23
C LEU A 164 1.95 19.01 31.42
N PRO A 165 1.56 19.99 30.59
CA PRO A 165 0.45 19.81 29.67
C PRO A 165 0.76 18.66 28.69
N THR A 166 -0.11 17.65 28.67
CA THR A 166 -0.01 16.50 27.75
C THR A 166 -0.48 16.83 26.34
N SER A 167 -1.11 17.99 26.18
CA SER A 167 -1.50 18.56 24.91
C SER A 167 -1.31 20.07 24.99
N ASP A 168 -0.29 20.59 24.32
CA ASP A 168 -0.27 22.00 24.00
C ASP A 168 -0.59 22.12 22.50
N ASN A 169 -1.66 22.84 22.18
CA ASN A 169 -2.01 23.37 20.86
C ASN A 169 -1.64 22.55 19.60
N GLY A 170 -1.81 21.21 19.64
CA GLY A 170 -1.92 20.38 18.44
C GLY A 170 -0.72 19.49 18.07
N GLN A 171 -0.49 18.43 18.86
CA GLN A 171 0.26 17.22 18.47
C GLN A 171 1.81 17.27 18.52
N GLU A 172 2.37 18.06 19.42
CA GLU A 172 3.82 18.05 19.61
C GLU A 172 4.31 16.78 20.32
N LEU A 173 3.56 16.32 21.32
CA LEU A 173 3.79 15.05 22.02
C LEU A 173 2.78 13.99 21.57
N TYR A 174 3.29 12.89 21.04
CA TYR A 174 2.52 11.70 20.70
C TYR A 174 2.45 10.77 21.93
N PRO A 175 1.26 10.48 22.47
CA PRO A 175 1.11 9.68 23.69
C PRO A 175 1.53 8.21 23.49
N GLY A 176 1.62 7.73 22.26
CA GLY A 176 2.07 6.37 21.95
C GLY A 176 3.58 6.19 21.90
N ALA A 177 4.36 7.19 22.29
CA ALA A 177 5.82 7.13 22.36
C ALA A 177 6.35 7.87 23.61
N PRO A 178 7.48 7.43 24.20
CA PRO A 178 8.14 8.18 25.26
C PRO A 178 8.61 9.56 24.80
N ALA A 179 8.72 10.51 25.73
CA ALA A 179 9.38 11.78 25.45
C ALA A 179 10.85 11.54 25.09
N GLY A 180 11.34 12.21 24.04
CA GLY A 180 12.69 12.02 23.52
C GLY A 180 12.83 10.80 22.57
N ALA A 181 11.78 10.04 22.30
CA ALA A 181 11.87 8.95 21.33
C ALA A 181 11.78 9.47 19.88
N LEU A 182 12.46 8.82 18.94
CA LEU A 182 12.26 9.07 17.51
C LEU A 182 10.89 8.53 17.07
N ILE A 183 10.09 9.39 16.45
CA ILE A 183 8.79 9.04 15.87
C ILE A 183 8.74 9.37 14.39
N GLY A 184 7.94 8.60 13.65
CA GLY A 184 7.71 8.78 12.23
C GLY A 184 6.27 9.16 11.94
N VAL A 185 6.06 9.79 10.78
CA VAL A 185 4.75 9.99 10.16
C VAL A 185 4.85 9.80 8.66
N VAL A 186 3.80 9.23 8.07
CA VAL A 186 3.62 9.19 6.61
C VAL A 186 2.65 10.29 6.22
N VAL A 187 3.12 11.24 5.41
CA VAL A 187 2.31 12.35 4.89
C VAL A 187 1.80 11.98 3.50
N ALA A 188 0.47 11.91 3.35
CA ALA A 188 -0.21 11.66 2.08
C ALA A 188 -1.13 12.84 1.76
N ASP A 189 -1.17 13.31 0.51
CA ASP A 189 -2.02 14.43 0.09
C ASP A 189 -1.92 15.68 1.00
N LYS A 190 -0.70 16.00 1.44
CA LYS A 190 -0.38 17.11 2.37
C LYS A 190 -1.01 16.96 3.77
N LYS A 191 -1.53 15.78 4.11
CA LYS A 191 -2.10 15.47 5.42
C LYS A 191 -1.20 14.46 6.16
N PRO A 192 -0.74 14.77 7.37
CA PRO A 192 -0.01 13.82 8.18
C PRO A 192 -0.93 12.66 8.59
N GLY A 193 -0.48 11.43 8.40
CA GLY A 193 -1.11 10.24 8.97
C GLY A 193 -0.92 10.15 10.48
N LYS A 194 -1.27 8.99 11.05
CA LYS A 194 -1.05 8.73 12.49
C LYS A 194 0.46 8.57 12.77
N PRO A 195 1.05 9.30 13.73
CA PRO A 195 2.43 9.09 14.14
C PRO A 195 2.66 7.68 14.71
N PHE A 196 3.88 7.18 14.61
CA PHE A 196 4.28 5.88 15.17
C PHE A 196 5.68 5.95 15.78
N LEU A 197 5.92 5.11 16.78
CA LEU A 197 7.22 4.94 17.41
C LEU A 197 8.19 4.23 16.44
N ILE A 198 9.34 4.86 16.19
CA ILE A 198 10.48 4.25 15.51
C ILE A 198 11.45 3.71 16.56
N GLY A 199 11.89 4.54 17.50
CA GLY A 199 12.97 4.17 18.43
C GLY A 199 14.29 3.94 17.68
N ASP A 200 15.07 2.96 18.12
CA ASP A 200 16.40 2.65 17.56
C ASP A 200 16.30 1.80 16.28
N ASN A 201 15.29 0.95 16.17
CA ASN A 201 15.07 0.08 15.02
C ASN A 201 13.58 -0.21 14.86
N LYS A 202 13.07 -0.04 13.63
CA LYS A 202 11.70 -0.36 13.27
C LYS A 202 11.58 -0.96 11.87
N ASP A 203 11.01 -2.15 11.84
CA ASP A 203 10.37 -2.70 10.63
C ASP A 203 8.93 -2.21 10.56
N PHE A 204 8.56 -1.62 9.42
CA PHE A 204 7.26 -0.99 9.23
C PHE A 204 6.75 -1.16 7.80
N SER A 205 5.44 -1.43 7.69
CA SER A 205 4.72 -1.39 6.41
C SER A 205 3.70 -0.24 6.46
N PRO A 206 3.82 0.77 5.58
CA PRO A 206 2.86 1.88 5.49
C PRO A 206 1.45 1.39 5.17
N ASN A 207 0.43 2.03 5.73
CA ASN A 207 -0.97 1.76 5.38
C ASN A 207 -1.46 2.56 4.15
N GLN A 208 -0.64 3.50 3.67
CA GLN A 208 -0.89 4.37 2.54
C GLN A 208 0.43 4.80 1.88
N ASP A 209 0.36 5.19 0.61
CA ASP A 209 1.48 5.82 -0.08
C ASP A 209 1.72 7.22 0.50
N GLY A 210 2.97 7.68 0.51
CA GLY A 210 3.27 9.03 0.96
C GLY A 210 4.75 9.30 1.19
N ILE A 211 5.02 10.38 1.90
CA ILE A 211 6.36 10.80 2.27
C ILE A 211 6.61 10.50 3.75
N LEU A 212 7.69 9.78 4.03
CA LEU A 212 8.14 9.52 5.39
C LEU A 212 8.89 10.75 5.93
N MET A 213 8.46 11.20 7.09
CA MET A 213 9.14 12.25 7.87
C MET A 213 9.28 11.78 9.31
N VAL A 214 10.30 12.27 10.01
CA VAL A 214 10.57 11.91 11.41
C VAL A 214 10.74 13.15 12.28
N LYS A 215 10.52 12.99 13.57
CA LYS A 215 10.90 14.00 14.58
C LYS A 215 11.21 13.34 15.91
N ILE A 216 11.84 14.08 16.81
CA ILE A 216 11.86 13.72 18.21
C ILE A 216 10.49 13.99 18.84
N ASN A 217 9.94 13.00 19.52
CA ASN A 217 8.67 13.09 20.23
C ASN A 217 8.83 13.85 21.53
N ALA A 218 8.56 15.15 21.53
CA ALA A 218 8.83 15.94 22.71
C ALA A 218 8.05 17.30 22.69
N PRO A 219 7.79 17.94 23.86
CA PRO A 219 6.95 19.14 23.99
C PRO A 219 7.56 20.47 23.46
N SER A 220 6.72 21.48 23.23
CA SER A 220 7.09 22.77 22.60
C SER A 220 8.21 23.58 23.25
N SER A 221 8.48 23.40 24.55
CA SER A 221 9.47 24.19 25.29
C SER A 221 10.89 23.58 25.35
N GLN A 222 11.16 22.53 24.59
CA GLN A 222 12.40 21.77 24.69
C GLN A 222 13.58 22.32 23.90
N LYS A 223 14.77 21.83 24.30
CA LYS A 223 16.00 21.95 23.52
C LYS A 223 16.55 20.56 23.26
N CYS A 224 16.49 20.13 22.00
CA CYS A 224 17.19 18.96 21.50
C CYS A 224 18.48 19.41 20.80
N SER A 225 19.60 18.74 21.04
CA SER A 225 20.85 19.02 20.34
C SER A 225 21.63 17.75 20.07
N GLY A 226 22.27 17.67 18.91
CA GLY A 226 22.97 16.47 18.44
C GLY A 226 22.50 16.10 17.04
N LYS A 227 22.91 14.93 16.59
CA LYS A 227 22.50 14.38 15.29
C LYS A 227 22.33 12.88 15.42
N LEU A 228 21.36 12.34 14.70
CA LEU A 228 21.16 10.89 14.56
C LEU A 228 21.47 10.50 13.13
N SER A 229 22.16 9.37 12.95
CA SER A 229 22.30 8.75 11.63
C SER A 229 21.11 7.82 11.41
N LEU A 230 20.31 8.08 10.38
CA LEU A 230 19.15 7.28 10.02
C LEU A 230 19.50 6.39 8.84
N ARG A 231 19.47 5.08 9.04
CA ARG A 231 19.60 4.10 7.96
C ARG A 231 18.24 3.60 7.54
N LEU A 232 17.97 3.74 6.25
CA LEU A 232 16.71 3.41 5.62
C LEU A 232 16.97 2.31 4.59
N SER A 233 16.20 1.23 4.64
CA SER A 233 16.37 0.11 3.71
C SER A 233 15.02 -0.54 3.39
N GLY A 234 14.98 -1.40 2.36
CA GLY A 234 13.74 -1.97 1.84
C GLY A 234 13.01 -1.05 0.85
N TYR A 235 11.68 -0.98 0.93
CA TYR A 235 10.86 -0.25 -0.05
C TYR A 235 10.72 1.23 0.26
N ILE A 236 11.81 1.96 0.05
CA ILE A 236 11.85 3.42 0.16
C ILE A 236 12.61 4.01 -1.02
N ARG A 237 12.10 5.13 -1.56
CA ARG A 237 12.84 5.95 -2.52
C ARG A 237 13.32 7.20 -1.80
N ALA A 238 14.54 7.13 -1.28
CA ALA A 238 15.20 8.26 -0.66
C ALA A 238 15.35 9.43 -1.66
N GLN A 239 15.31 10.66 -1.15
CA GLN A 239 15.52 11.88 -1.92
C GLN A 239 17.00 12.28 -1.93
#